data_AF-A0AAD8U5H5-F1
#
_entry.id   AF-A0AAD8U5H5-F1
#
_cell.length_a   1.000
_cell.length_b   1.000
_cell.length_c   1.000
_cell.angle_alpha   90.00
_cell.angle_beta   90.00
_cell.angle_gamma   90.00
#
_symmetry.space_group_name_H-M   'P 1'
#
loop_
_entity.id
_entity.type
_entity.pdbx_description
1 polymer ?
#
loop_
_entity_poly.entity_id
_entity_poly.type
_entity_poly.pdbx_seq_one_letter_code
_entity_poly.pdbx_strand_id
1 'polypeptide(L)' 'MVSQHGILLAAGLISDHFGPLVAKVCECLLRHGALQLPEIARRLKLPRNHLKNSLLVLIQHNCVQAFSSPNGKPSIV' A
#
# COMPACT_ATOMS: atom_id res chain seq x y z
N MET A 1 12.90 -12.28 1.18
CA MET A 1 12.81 -10.84 1.54
C MET A 1 13.34 -10.04 0.36
N VAL A 2 12.64 -8.98 -0.08
CA VAL A 2 13.12 -8.14 -1.18
C VAL A 2 14.35 -7.36 -0.71
N SER A 3 15.40 -7.28 -1.53
CA SER A 3 16.59 -6.49 -1.19
C SER A 3 16.23 -5.01 -1.05
N GLN A 4 16.96 -4.24 -0.23
CA GLN A 4 16.71 -2.80 -0.08
C GLN A 4 16.74 -2.08 -1.43
N HIS A 5 17.67 -2.45 -2.32
CA HIS A 5 17.75 -1.93 -3.68
C HIS A 5 16.50 -2.26 -4.51
N GLY A 6 15.93 -3.47 -4.36
CA GLY A 6 14.69 -3.85 -5.04
C GLY A 6 13.49 -3.01 -4.60
N ILE A 7 13.41 -2.67 -3.30
CA ILE A 7 12.36 -1.79 -2.77
C ILE A 7 12.50 -0.38 -3.34
N LEU A 8 13.72 0.17 -3.38
CA LEU A 8 13.99 1.50 -3.94
C LEU A 8 13.68 1.57 -5.43
N LEU A 9 14.07 0.55 -6.20
CA LEU A 9 13.77 0.48 -7.62
C LEU A 9 12.25 0.42 -7.87
N ALA A 10 11.54 -0.44 -7.15
CA ALA A 10 10.08 -0.56 -7.28
C ALA A 10 9.38 0.76 -6.92
N ALA A 11 9.76 1.40 -5.81
CA ALA A 11 9.21 2.69 -5.41
C ALA A 11 9.52 3.79 -6.45
N GLY A 12 10.72 3.78 -7.04
CA GLY A 12 11.11 4.72 -8.09
C GLY A 12 10.26 4.57 -9.36
N LEU A 13 10.08 3.34 -9.85
CA LEU A 13 9.23 3.06 -11.01
C LEU A 13 7.77 3.50 -10.76
N ILE A 14 7.21 3.15 -9.60
CA ILE A 14 5.85 3.55 -9.23
C ILE A 14 5.74 5.07 -9.10
N SER A 15 6.79 5.75 -8.61
CA SER A 15 6.80 7.21 -8.49
C SER A 15 6.83 7.90 -9.85
N ASP A 16 7.55 7.35 -10.82
CA ASP A 16 7.63 7.89 -12.18
C ASP A 16 6.30 7.74 -12.93
N HIS A 17 5.63 6.58 -12.77
CA HIS A 17 4.37 6.30 -13.47
C HIS A 17 3.12 6.87 -12.80
N PHE A 18 3.05 6.84 -11.47
CA PHE A 18 1.82 7.11 -10.71
C PHE A 18 1.97 8.23 -9.67
N GLY A 19 3.17 8.79 -9.56
CA GLY A 19 3.48 9.87 -8.63
C GLY A 19 3.92 9.40 -7.24
N PRO A 20 4.47 10.34 -6.44
CA PRO A 20 5.15 10.03 -5.18
C PRO A 20 4.21 9.50 -4.09
N LEU A 21 2.93 9.87 -4.15
CA LEU A 21 1.92 9.41 -3.17
C LEU A 21 1.70 7.90 -3.29
N VAL A 22 1.54 7.40 -4.52
CA VAL A 22 1.30 5.97 -4.79
C VAL A 22 2.57 5.17 -4.49
N ALA A 23 3.74 5.71 -4.85
CA ALA A 23 5.03 5.13 -4.52
C ALA A 23 5.23 4.94 -3.00
N LYS A 24 4.87 5.94 -2.21
CA LYS A 24 4.98 5.89 -0.75
C LYS A 24 4.09 4.80 -0.13
N VAL A 25 2.89 4.57 -0.70
CA VAL A 25 2.01 3.46 -0.29
C VAL A 25 2.61 2.11 -0.70
N CYS A 26 3.13 2.00 -1.91
CA CYS A 26 3.81 0.78 -2.40
C CYS A 26 5.04 0.42 -1.54
N GLU A 27 5.90 1.39 -1.24
CA GLU A 27 7.08 1.20 -0.41
C GLU A 27 6.72 0.71 1.00
N CYS A 28 5.66 1.27 1.59
CA CYS A 28 5.15 0.83 2.90
C CYS A 28 4.76 -0.66 2.89
N LEU A 29 4.05 -1.10 1.83
CA LEU A 29 3.64 -2.49 1.66
C LEU A 29 4.84 -3.41 1.40
N LEU A 30 5.82 -2.98 0.60
CA LEU A 30 7.03 -3.77 0.35
C LEU A 30 7.91 -3.95 1.59
N ARG A 31 7.96 -2.94 2.48
CA ARG A 31 8.76 -2.97 3.71
C ARG A 31 8.09 -3.75 4.85
N HIS A 32 6.76 -3.73 4.92
CA HIS A 32 6.02 -4.28 6.06
C HIS A 32 5.11 -5.48 5.72
N GLY A 33 4.98 -5.81 4.44
CA GLY A 33 4.12 -6.88 3.97
C GLY A 33 2.64 -6.48 3.88
N ALA A 34 1.76 -7.46 4.04
CA ALA A 34 0.32 -7.24 3.98
C ALA A 34 -0.18 -6.46 5.21
N LEU A 35 -0.79 -5.31 4.98
CA LEU A 35 -1.30 -4.42 6.02
C LEU A 35 -2.79 -4.10 5.80
N GLN A 36 -3.50 -3.88 6.90
CA GLN A 36 -4.88 -3.36 6.84
C GLN A 36 -4.87 -1.85 6.58
N LEU A 37 -5.93 -1.33 5.95
CA LEU A 37 -6.06 0.10 5.64
C LEU A 37 -5.84 1.04 6.85
N PRO A 38 -6.35 0.75 8.07
CA PRO A 38 -6.08 1.59 9.25
C PRO A 38 -4.60 1.62 9.64
N GLU A 39 -3.90 0.50 9.46
CA GLU A 39 -2.48 0.39 9.79
C GLU A 39 -1.61 1.17 8.79
N ILE A 40 -1.97 1.12 7.51
CA ILE A 40 -1.35 1.95 6.48
C ILE A 40 -1.58 3.44 6.79
N ALA A 41 -2.79 3.82 7.20
CA ALA A 41 -3.11 5.21 7.55
C ALA A 41 -2.30 5.70 8.76
N ARG A 42 -2.16 4.87 9.80
CA ARG A 42 -1.36 5.17 10.98
C ARG A 42 0.12 5.37 10.64
N ARG A 43 0.67 4.53 9.76
CA ARG A 43 2.08 4.58 9.35
C ARG A 43 2.39 5.77 8.46
N LEU A 44 1.55 6.04 7.46
CA LEU A 44 1.81 7.07 6.45
C LEU A 44 1.29 8.45 6.84
N LYS A 45 0.45 8.54 7.88
CA LYS A 45 -0.22 9.78 8.33
C LYS A 45 -0.95 10.49 7.19
N LEU A 46 -1.57 9.70 6.30
CA LEU A 46 -2.33 10.18 5.15
C LEU A 46 -3.83 9.99 5.38
N PRO A 47 -4.68 10.87 4.82
CA PRO A 47 -6.12 10.70 4.89
C PRO A 47 -6.57 9.47 4.08
N ARG A 48 -7.64 8.81 4.55
CA ARG A 48 -8.12 7.54 3.99
C ARG A 48 -8.45 7.61 2.51
N ASN A 49 -8.90 8.77 2.01
CA ASN A 49 -9.23 8.96 0.59
C ASN A 49 -7.99 8.83 -0.30
N HIS A 50 -6.87 9.45 0.07
CA HIS A 50 -5.61 9.33 -0.66
C HIS A 50 -5.08 7.89 -0.67
N LEU A 51 -5.22 7.18 0.44
CA LEU A 51 -4.82 5.77 0.54
C LEU A 51 -5.69 4.88 -0.34
N LYS A 52 -7.01 5.04 -0.31
CA LYS A 52 -7.93 4.28 -1.16
C LYS A 52 -7.63 4.49 -2.64
N ASN A 53 -7.44 5.74 -3.07
CA ASN A 53 -7.11 6.05 -4.45
C ASN A 53 -5.76 5.46 -4.86
N SER A 54 -4.75 5.54 -3.99
CA SER A 54 -3.43 4.95 -4.26
C SER A 54 -3.47 3.43 -4.37
N LEU A 55 -4.19 2.77 -3.45
CA LEU A 55 -4.39 1.32 -3.49
C LEU A 55 -5.20 0.90 -4.71
N LEU A 56 -6.20 1.68 -5.13
CA LEU A 56 -6.98 1.42 -6.32
C LEU A 56 -6.10 1.43 -7.58
N VAL A 57 -5.18 2.40 -7.71
CA VAL A 57 -4.20 2.42 -8.82
C VAL A 57 -3.31 1.18 -8.78
N LEU A 58 -2.73 0.86 -7.62
CA LEU A 58 -1.84 -0.30 -7.46
C LEU A 58 -2.54 -1.63 -7.77
N ILE A 59 -3.82 -1.77 -7.42
CA ILE A 59 -4.61 -2.98 -7.70
C ILE A 59 -4.92 -3.10 -9.19
N GLN A 60 -5.34 -2.00 -9.84
CA GLN A 60 -5.66 -2.01 -11.27
C GLN A 60 -4.46 -2.36 -12.16
N HIS A 61 -3.26 -1.94 -11.77
CA HIS A 61 -2.01 -2.30 -12.45
C HIS A 61 -1.40 -3.63 -11.97
N ASN A 62 -2.15 -4.42 -11.20
CA ASN A 62 -1.74 -5.73 -10.69
C ASN A 62 -0.44 -5.70 -9.86
N CYS A 63 -0.13 -4.55 -9.23
CA CYS A 63 1.02 -4.39 -8.34
C CYS A 63 0.71 -4.83 -6.90
N VAL A 64 -0.57 -4.81 -6.51
CA VAL A 64 -1.05 -5.19 -5.18
C VAL A 64 -2.31 -6.03 -5.31
N GLN A 65 -2.42 -7.10 -4.51
CA GLN A 65 -3.62 -7.92 -4.42
C GLN A 65 -4.28 -7.74 -3.05
N ALA A 66 -5.56 -7.37 -3.04
CA ALA A 66 -6.36 -7.34 -1.83
C ALA A 66 -6.92 -8.74 -1.52
N PHE A 67 -7.00 -9.08 -0.23
CA PHE A 67 -7.62 -10.31 0.23
C PHE A 67 -8.43 -10.04 1.51
N SER A 68 -9.49 -10.82 1.71
CA SER A 68 -10.21 -10.85 2.98
C SER A 68 -9.59 -11.91 3.88
N SER A 69 -9.18 -11.52 5.08
CA SER A 69 -8.79 -12.49 6.10
C SER A 69 -10.04 -12.85 6.93
N PRO A 70 -10.32 -14.14 7.18
CA PRO A 70 -11.47 -14.57 7.98
C PRO A 70 -11.46 -14.02 9.42
N ASN A 71 -10.33 -13.46 9.87
CA ASN A 71 -10.16 -12.86 11.19
C ASN A 71 -10.66 -11.40 11.27
N GLY A 72 -11.34 -10.90 10.23
CA GLY A 72 -11.99 -9.60 10.23
C GLY A 72 -13.14 -9.56 11.23
N LYS A 73 -12.83 -9.36 12.52
CA LYS A 73 -13.84 -9.05 13.52
C LYS A 73 -14.64 -7.85 13.00
N PRO A 74 -15.96 -7.96 12.76
CA PRO A 74 -16.78 -6.78 12.62
C PRO A 74 -16.69 -6.05 13.95
N SER A 75 -16.18 -4.82 13.92
CA SER A 75 -16.27 -3.95 15.08
C SER A 75 -17.75 -3.69 15.32
N ILE A 76 -18.29 -4.41 16.31
CA ILE A 76 -19.46 -4.10 17.12
C ILE A 76 -19.84 -2.62 17.05
N VAL A 77 -21.02 -2.38 16.48
CA VAL A 77 -21.97 -1.35 16.96
C VAL A 77 -23.24 -2.07 17.38
#